data_AF-A0A1I5Q8S8-F1
#
_entry.id   AF-A0A1I5Q8S8-F1
#
_cell.length_a   1.000
_cell.length_b   1.000
_cell.length_c   1.000
_cell.angle_alpha   90.00
_cell.angle_beta   90.00
_cell.angle_gamma   90.00
#
_symmetry.space_group_name_H-M   'P 1'
#
loop_
_entity.id
_entity.type
_entity.pdbx_description
1 polymer ?
#
loop_
_entity_poly.entity_id
_entity_poly.type
_entity_poly.pdbx_seq_one_letter_code
_entity_poly.pdbx_strand_id
1 'polypeptide(L)' 'MVAERLRRNERSGRLVPDEPPDVVFEVRIAEGAEAERLRVEQARVLWEVMEWVAQRRSMHGQDHAA' A
#
# COMPACT_ATOMS: atom_id res chain seq x y z
N MET A 1 21.66 9.64 26.05
CA MET A 1 21.33 8.38 25.35
C MET A 1 19.87 8.10 25.62
N VAL A 2 19.01 8.19 24.60
CA VAL A 2 17.58 7.87 24.76
C VAL A 2 17.47 6.35 24.68
N ALA A 3 17.02 5.70 25.75
CA ALA A 3 16.78 4.27 25.73
C ALA A 3 15.58 3.99 24.80
N GLU A 4 15.81 3.22 23.74
CA GLU A 4 14.78 2.80 22.79
C GLU A 4 13.72 1.99 23.54
N ARG A 5 12.47 2.48 23.58
CA ARG A 5 11.38 1.75 24.21
C ARG A 5 10.99 0.59 23.31
N LEU A 6 10.94 -0.62 23.87
CA LEU A 6 10.56 -1.83 23.16
C LEU A 6 9.19 -2.30 23.64
N ARG A 7 8.32 -2.66 22.71
CA ARG A 7 7.01 -3.27 22.97
C ARG A 7 6.98 -4.72 22.52
N ARG A 8 6.19 -5.55 23.19
CA ARG A 8 6.02 -6.96 22.80
C ARG A 8 5.01 -7.06 21.66
N ASN A 9 5.42 -7.59 20.53
CA ASN A 9 4.51 -7.90 19.43
C ASN A 9 3.61 -9.08 19.81
N GLU A 10 2.29 -8.88 19.85
CA GLU A 10 1.33 -9.90 20.31
C GLU A 10 1.23 -11.13 19.39
N ARG A 11 1.59 -10.96 18.10
CA ARG A 11 1.52 -12.03 17.09
C ARG A 11 2.77 -12.90 17.07
N SER A 12 3.95 -12.32 17.33
CA SER A 12 5.24 -13.03 17.24
C SER A 12 5.95 -13.23 18.59
N GLY A 13 5.47 -12.58 19.66
CA GLY A 13 6.08 -12.60 20.99
C GLY A 13 7.43 -11.89 21.11
N ARG A 14 7.95 -11.33 20.00
CA ARG A 14 9.24 -10.63 19.94
C ARG A 14 9.12 -9.19 20.42
N LEU A 15 10.18 -8.69 21.06
CA LEU A 15 10.32 -7.27 21.36
C LEU A 15 10.60 -6.52 20.05
N VAL A 16 9.79 -5.52 19.75
CA VAL A 16 9.92 -4.62 18.59
C VAL A 16 10.00 -3.18 19.09
N PRO A 17 10.62 -2.26 18.33
CA PRO A 17 10.59 -0.84 18.65
C PRO A 17 9.14 -0.35 18.89
N ASP A 18 8.97 0.45 19.95
CA ASP A 18 7.70 1.10 20.33
C ASP A 18 7.47 2.38 19.51
N GLU A 19 8.43 2.78 18.69
CA GLU A 19 8.29 3.91 17.79
C GLU A 19 7.43 3.52 16.57
N PRO A 20 6.47 4.36 16.15
CA PRO A 20 5.76 4.14 14.90
C PRO A 20 6.77 4.09 13.74
N PRO A 21 6.52 3.25 12.71
CA PRO A 21 7.44 3.17 11.59
C PRO A 21 7.49 4.51 10.85
N ASP A 22 8.70 4.99 10.57
CA ASP A 22 8.91 6.13 9.69
C ASP A 22 8.61 5.73 8.24
N VAL A 23 7.81 6.55 7.56
CA VAL A 23 7.53 6.39 6.14
C VAL A 23 8.35 7.42 5.38
N VAL A 24 9.41 6.95 4.72
CA VAL A 24 10.26 7.77 3.85
C VAL A 24 9.89 7.50 2.40
N PHE A 25 9.55 8.55 1.65
CA PHE A 25 9.32 8.47 0.21
C PHE A 25 9.96 9.64 -0.52
N GLU A 26 10.40 9.39 -1.75
CA GLU A 26 10.93 10.39 -2.66
C GLU A 26 9.83 10.83 -3.63
N VAL A 27 9.64 12.15 -3.77
CA VAL A 27 8.71 12.72 -4.76
C VAL A 27 9.53 13.27 -5.91
N ARG A 28 9.27 12.76 -7.12
CA ARG A 28 9.87 13.26 -8.37
C ARG A 28 8.78 13.86 -9.23
N ILE A 29 9.01 15.09 -9.71
CA ILE A 29 8.09 15.80 -10.59
C ILE A 29 8.56 15.60 -12.03
N ALA A 30 7.68 15.04 -12.87
CA ALA A 30 7.88 14.98 -14.31
C ALA A 30 7.17 16.16 -14.98
N GLU A 31 7.74 16.69 -16.06
CA GLU A 31 7.16 17.80 -16.82
C GLU A 31 7.07 17.48 -18.33
N GLY A 32 6.24 18.22 -19.05
CA GLY A 32 6.11 18.14 -20.51
C GLY A 32 5.71 16.74 -21.02
N ALA A 33 6.43 16.26 -22.04
CA ALA A 33 6.14 14.97 -22.68
C ALA A 33 6.31 13.77 -21.72
N GLU A 34 7.18 13.89 -20.73
CA GLU A 34 7.35 12.85 -19.72
C GLU A 34 6.14 12.78 -18.78
N ALA A 35 5.63 13.94 -18.34
CA ALA A 35 4.42 14.02 -17.52
C ALA A 35 3.22 13.41 -18.24
N GLU A 36 3.06 13.67 -19.53
CA GLU A 36 1.93 13.14 -20.30
C GLU A 36 2.00 11.62 -20.45
N ARG A 37 3.19 11.06 -20.71
CA ARG A 37 3.38 9.60 -20.73
C ARG A 37 3.05 8.98 -19.36
N LEU A 38 3.56 9.58 -18.30
CA LEU A 38 3.33 9.12 -16.93
C LEU A 38 1.84 9.17 -16.57
N ARG A 39 1.13 10.22 -16.99
CA ARG A 39 -0.32 10.36 -16.78
C ARG A 39 -1.11 9.20 -17.40
N VAL A 40 -0.78 8.84 -18.64
CA VAL A 40 -1.44 7.73 -19.35
C VAL A 40 -1.14 6.39 -18.67
N GLU A 41 0.12 6.17 -18.27
CA GLU A 41 0.54 4.96 -17.58
C GLU A 41 -0.17 4.82 -16.22
N GLN A 42 -0.20 5.89 -15.42
CA GLN A 42 -0.91 5.90 -14.13
C GLN A 42 -2.41 5.64 -14.29
N ALA A 43 -3.06 6.23 -15.29
CA ALA A 43 -4.47 5.99 -15.56
C ALA A 43 -4.75 4.51 -15.88
N ARG A 44 -3.86 3.87 -16.64
CA ARG A 44 -3.95 2.43 -16.95
C ARG A 44 -3.80 1.58 -15.70
N VAL A 45 -2.79 1.85 -14.86
CA VAL A 45 -2.58 1.10 -13.61
C VAL A 45 -3.79 1.22 -12.69
N LEU A 46 -4.35 2.42 -12.55
CA LEU A 46 -5.56 2.62 -11.74
C LEU A 46 -6.74 1.81 -12.27
N TRP A 47 -6.91 1.75 -13.60
CA TRP A 47 -7.94 0.92 -14.22
C TRP A 47 -7.76 -0.56 -13.89
N GLU A 48 -6.55 -1.10 -14.08
CA GLU A 48 -6.23 -2.50 -13.80
C GLU A 48 -6.46 -2.86 -12.32
N VAL A 49 -6.08 -1.96 -11.40
CA VAL A 49 -6.34 -2.13 -9.96
C VAL A 49 -7.84 -2.14 -9.66
N MET A 50 -8.61 -1.22 -10.25
CA MET A 50 -10.07 -1.19 -10.06
C MET A 50 -10.74 -2.45 -10.58
N GLU A 51 -10.33 -2.95 -11.75
CA GLU A 51 -10.83 -4.20 -12.31
C GLU A 51 -10.52 -5.38 -11.40
N TRP A 52 -9.28 -5.48 -10.93
CA TRP A 52 -8.88 -6.53 -10.00
C TRP A 52 -9.67 -6.49 -8.68
N VAL A 53 -9.89 -5.29 -8.11
CA VAL A 53 -10.73 -5.12 -6.90
C VAL A 53 -12.16 -5.56 -7.18
N ALA A 54 -12.73 -5.20 -8.32
CA ALA A 54 -14.09 -5.58 -8.70
C ALA A 54 -14.22 -7.10 -8.86
N GLN A 55 -13.28 -7.75 -9.56
CA GLN A 55 -13.22 -9.20 -9.70
C GLN A 55 -13.12 -9.90 -8.33
N ARG A 56 -12.21 -9.44 -7.45
CA ARG A 56 -12.09 -10.00 -6.10
C ARG A 56 -13.37 -9.87 -5.29
N ARG A 57 -14.04 -8.72 -5.34
CA ARG A 57 -15.32 -8.52 -4.65
C ARG A 57 -16.40 -9.45 -5.19
N SER A 58 -16.44 -9.67 -6.51
CA SER A 58 -17.36 -10.62 -7.13
C SER A 58 -17.12 -12.06 -6.67
N MET A 59 -15.86 -12.50 -6.58
CA MET A 59 -15.51 -13.85 -6.11
C MET A 59 -15.86 -14.06 -4.63
N HIS A 60 -15.62 -13.08 -3.75
CA HIS A 60 -15.96 -13.20 -2.32
C HIS A 60 -17.45 -13.00 -2.02
N GLY A 61 -18.23 -12.47 -2.97
CA GLY A 61 -19.68 -12.33 -2.87
C GLY A 61 -20.46 -13.64 -3.13
N GLN A 62 -19.82 -14.66 -3.73
CA GLN A 62 -20.44 -15.96 -3.99
C GLN A 62 -20.32 -16.95 -2.82
N ASP A 63 -19.42 -16.73 -1.86
CA ASP A 63 -19.23 -17.61 -0.70
C ASP A 63 -20.28 -17.41 0.42
N HIS A 64 -21.18 -16.43 0.29
CA HIS A 64 -22.24 -16.16 1.29
C HIS A 64 -23.65 -16.62 0.86
N ALA A 65 -23.78 -17.36 -0.25
CA ALA A 65 -25.05 -17.88 -0.73
C ALA A 65 -25.11 -19.43 -0.72
N ALA A 66 -24.65 -20.05 0.36
CA ALA A 66 -24.80 -21.48 0.65
C ALA A 66 -25.40 -21.72 2.03
#